data_AF-K8E281-F1
#
_entry.id   AF-K8E281-F1
#
_cell.length_a   1.000
_cell.length_b   1.000
_cell.length_c   1.000
_cell.angle_alpha   90.00
_cell.angle_beta   90.00
_cell.angle_gamma   90.00
#
_symmetry.space_group_name_H-M   'P 1'
#
loop_
_entity.id
_entity.type
_entity.pdbx_description
1 polymer ?
#
loop_
_entity_poly.entity_id
_entity_poly.type
_entity_poly.pdbx_seq_one_letter_code
_entity_poly.pdbx_strand_id
1 'polypeptide(L)'
;MERKTEFILTLIGAILSGLFSLLMIGITFLIGIGISATSYTASDDYYYDSYNYSDSLSASEASIIIGAFAVISAIFIATAIFGFIAAFKVKKDSRGWGIAVFICGILSISTLHGILWLIAGIMMLARKAPKQEPMTSHTLKEDMEKLSSLHDQGVLSDEEYEAKKNEWLDF
;
A
#
# COMPACT_ATOMS: atom_id res chain seq x y z
N MET A 1 -19.28 -4.45 1.36
CA MET A 1 -18.25 -4.93 0.41
C MET A 1 -16.91 -5.10 1.13
N GLU A 2 -16.32 -6.28 1.05
CA GLU A 2 -14.96 -6.55 1.55
C GLU A 2 -13.94 -5.60 0.88
N ARG A 3 -12.84 -5.25 1.57
CA ARG A 3 -11.79 -4.34 1.04
C ARG A 3 -10.88 -5.00 -0.01
N LYS A 4 -11.45 -5.87 -0.86
CA LYS A 4 -10.71 -6.71 -1.80
C LYS A 4 -10.05 -5.86 -2.88
N THR A 5 -10.77 -4.89 -3.42
CA THR A 5 -10.26 -4.04 -4.51
C THR A 5 -9.11 -3.17 -4.02
N GLU A 6 -9.24 -2.52 -2.86
CA GLU A 6 -8.17 -1.66 -2.31
C GLU A 6 -6.92 -2.47 -1.96
N PHE A 7 -7.12 -3.67 -1.40
CA PHE A 7 -6.04 -4.62 -1.12
C PHE A 7 -5.30 -5.03 -2.41
N ILE A 8 -6.04 -5.49 -3.43
CA ILE A 8 -5.47 -5.96 -4.69
C ILE A 8 -4.72 -4.82 -5.39
N LEU A 9 -5.29 -3.61 -5.45
CA LEU A 9 -4.64 -2.48 -6.10
C LEU A 9 -3.32 -2.08 -5.40
N THR A 10 -3.34 -2.05 -4.06
CA THR A 10 -2.14 -1.73 -3.26
C THR A 10 -1.07 -2.81 -3.42
N LEU A 11 -1.50 -4.08 -3.45
CA LEU A 11 -0.61 -5.23 -3.64
C LEU A 11 0.03 -5.24 -5.04
N ILE A 12 -0.75 -4.99 -6.10
CA ILE A 12 -0.21 -4.89 -7.47
C ILE A 12 0.80 -3.73 -7.55
N GLY A 13 0.48 -2.58 -6.96
CA GLY A 13 1.41 -1.46 -6.85
C GLY A 13 2.71 -1.84 -6.12
N ALA A 14 2.62 -2.60 -5.02
CA ALA A 14 3.77 -3.08 -4.27
C ALA A 14 4.64 -4.07 -5.06
N ILE A 15 4.01 -5.00 -5.79
CA ILE A 15 4.71 -5.95 -6.66
C ILE A 15 5.47 -5.19 -7.76
N LEU A 16 4.81 -4.24 -8.43
CA LEU A 16 5.43 -3.42 -9.48
C LEU A 16 6.57 -2.54 -8.93
N SER A 17 6.39 -1.95 -7.74
CA SER A 17 7.45 -1.22 -7.04
C SER A 17 8.64 -2.13 -6.70
N GLY A 18 8.38 -3.37 -6.28
CA GLY A 18 9.41 -4.38 -6.06
C GLY A 18 10.18 -4.73 -7.33
N LEU A 19 9.48 -4.99 -8.43
CA LEU A 19 10.12 -5.25 -9.74
C LEU A 19 10.95 -4.07 -10.21
N PHE A 20 10.45 -2.84 -10.04
CA PHE A 20 11.18 -1.62 -10.37
C PHE A 20 12.43 -1.44 -9.50
N SER A 21 12.35 -1.77 -8.20
CA SER A 21 13.51 -1.73 -7.31
C SER A 21 14.59 -2.74 -7.73
N LEU A 22 14.19 -3.93 -8.18
CA LEU A 22 15.11 -4.95 -8.67
C LEU A 22 15.80 -4.52 -9.97
N LEU A 23 15.06 -3.86 -10.87
CA LEU A 23 15.63 -3.23 -12.06
C LEU A 23 16.68 -2.18 -11.68
N MET A 24 16.38 -1.29 -10.73
CA MET A 24 17.30 -0.24 -10.27
C MET A 24 18.57 -0.79 -9.62
N ILE A 25 18.46 -1.87 -8.85
CA ILE A 25 19.62 -2.59 -8.32
C ILE A 25 20.49 -3.11 -9.47
N GLY A 26 19.88 -3.73 -10.48
CA GLY A 26 20.58 -4.23 -11.66
C GLY A 26 21.32 -3.13 -12.41
N ILE A 27 20.66 -1.99 -12.65
CA ILE A 27 21.28 -0.82 -13.30
C ILE A 27 22.46 -0.30 -12.48
N THR A 28 22.29 -0.15 -11.17
CA THR A 28 23.35 0.32 -10.26
C THR A 28 24.55 -0.62 -10.30
N PHE A 29 24.31 -1.93 -10.31
CA PHE A 29 25.35 -2.95 -10.42
C PHE A 29 26.10 -2.86 -11.76
N LEU A 30 25.37 -2.71 -12.88
CA LEU A 30 25.98 -2.56 -14.21
C LEU A 30 26.81 -1.28 -14.34
N ILE A 31 26.33 -0.15 -13.80
CA ILE A 31 27.09 1.11 -13.74
C ILE A 31 28.38 0.90 -12.94
N GLY A 32 28.31 0.22 -11.80
CA GLY A 32 29.48 -0.11 -10.98
C GLY A 32 30.53 -0.93 -11.74
N ILE A 33 30.09 -1.96 -12.49
CA ILE A 33 30.98 -2.76 -13.35
C ILE A 33 31.59 -1.89 -14.46
N GLY A 34 30.78 -1.11 -15.18
CA GLY A 34 31.24 -0.30 -16.30
C GLY A 34 32.32 0.70 -15.91
N ILE A 35 32.13 1.38 -14.77
CA ILE A 35 33.11 2.33 -14.21
C ILE A 35 34.38 1.61 -13.71
N SER A 36 34.24 0.41 -13.15
CA SER A 36 35.40 -0.38 -12.69
C SER A 36 36.24 -0.90 -13.86
N ALA A 37 35.60 -1.25 -14.97
CA ALA A 37 36.29 -1.72 -16.17
C ALA A 37 37.11 -0.61 -16.86
N THR A 38 36.58 0.62 -16.92
CA THR A 38 37.30 1.76 -17.52
C THR A 38 38.46 2.27 -16.67
N SER A 39 38.35 2.18 -15.34
CA SER A 39 39.45 2.54 -14.44
C SER A 39 40.60 1.53 -14.49
N TYR A 40 40.32 0.24 -14.73
CA TYR A 40 41.35 -0.79 -14.89
C TYR A 40 42.18 -0.60 -16.17
N THR A 41 41.56 -0.28 -17.31
CA THR A 41 42.28 -0.01 -18.57
C THR A 41 43.09 1.29 -18.54
N ALA A 42 42.63 2.33 -17.85
CA ALA A 42 43.37 3.58 -17.71
C ALA A 42 44.70 3.43 -16.92
N SER A 43 44.77 2.48 -15.98
CA SER A 43 45.99 2.17 -15.23
C SER A 43 47.06 1.44 -16.05
N ASP A 44 46.67 0.64 -17.04
CA ASP A 44 47.61 -0.10 -17.89
C ASP A 44 48.13 0.75 -19.08
N ASP A 45 47.34 1.71 -19.57
CA ASP A 45 47.67 2.54 -20.75
C ASP A 45 48.40 3.87 -20.44
N TYR A 46 48.74 4.14 -19.17
CA TYR A 46 49.38 5.41 -18.74
C TYR A 46 50.77 5.66 -19.36
N TYR A 47 51.28 4.74 -20.18
CA TYR A 47 52.56 4.86 -20.88
C TYR A 47 52.43 5.22 -22.38
N TYR A 48 51.24 5.20 -23.02
CA TYR A 48 51.17 5.34 -24.48
C TYR A 48 50.04 6.18 -25.11
N ASP A 49 49.14 6.84 -24.39
CA ASP A 49 48.08 7.62 -25.04
C ASP A 49 48.05 9.10 -24.60
N SER A 50 48.62 9.97 -25.44
CA SER A 50 48.55 11.44 -25.30
C SER A 50 47.72 12.12 -26.40
N TYR A 51 46.91 11.38 -27.17
CA TYR A 51 46.19 11.97 -28.31
C TYR A 51 44.68 11.76 -28.33
N ASN A 52 44.09 11.02 -27.38
CA ASN A 52 42.64 10.94 -27.23
C ASN A 52 42.19 11.69 -25.97
N TYR A 53 41.83 12.98 -26.13
CA TYR A 53 41.05 13.71 -25.13
C TYR A 53 39.62 13.12 -25.10
N SER A 54 39.51 11.95 -24.48
CA SER A 54 38.25 11.46 -23.95
C SER A 54 38.07 12.10 -22.57
N ASP A 55 36.94 12.76 -22.36
CA ASP A 55 36.54 13.28 -21.04
C ASP A 55 36.45 12.08 -20.09
N SER A 56 37.54 11.80 -19.39
CA SER A 56 37.66 10.65 -18.51
C SER A 56 37.07 11.04 -17.16
N LEU A 57 36.05 10.29 -16.75
CA LEU A 57 35.39 10.47 -15.46
C LEU A 57 36.41 10.18 -14.34
N SER A 58 36.67 11.15 -13.47
CA SER A 58 37.62 10.97 -12.37
C SER A 58 37.13 9.91 -11.38
N ALA A 59 38.05 9.26 -10.66
CA ALA A 59 37.70 8.26 -9.64
C ALA A 59 36.75 8.82 -8.56
N SER A 60 36.92 10.09 -8.18
CA SER A 60 36.01 10.79 -7.26
C SER A 60 34.61 10.94 -7.84
N GLU A 61 34.47 11.38 -9.09
CA GLU A 61 33.16 11.56 -9.74
C GLU A 61 32.44 10.22 -9.93
N ALA A 62 33.18 9.19 -10.36
CA ALA A 62 32.72 7.81 -10.44
C ALA A 62 32.13 7.31 -9.12
N SER A 63 32.84 7.51 -8.00
CA SER A 63 32.39 7.08 -6.68
C SER A 63 31.11 7.80 -6.22
N ILE A 64 30.99 9.11 -6.53
CA ILE A 64 29.80 9.90 -6.22
C ILE A 64 28.59 9.41 -7.01
N ILE A 65 28.77 9.11 -8.31
CA ILE A 65 27.70 8.60 -9.16
C ILE A 65 27.21 7.24 -8.65
N ILE A 66 28.11 6.29 -8.41
CA ILE A 66 27.74 4.96 -7.88
C ILE A 66 27.03 5.10 -6.53
N GLY A 67 27.56 5.95 -5.65
CA GLY A 67 26.96 6.24 -4.35
C GLY A 67 25.55 6.80 -4.45
N ALA A 68 25.32 7.76 -5.35
CA ALA A 68 24.00 8.35 -5.57
C ALA A 68 22.98 7.31 -6.07
N PHE A 69 23.36 6.48 -7.05
CA PHE A 69 22.50 5.40 -7.55
C PHE A 69 22.21 4.32 -6.50
N ALA A 70 23.19 4.01 -5.64
CA ALA A 70 22.99 3.10 -4.52
C ALA A 70 21.98 3.64 -3.50
N VAL A 71 22.06 4.93 -3.16
CA VAL A 71 21.10 5.59 -2.26
C VAL A 71 19.69 5.60 -2.87
N ILE A 72 19.57 5.95 -4.15
CA ILE A 72 18.29 5.93 -4.88
C ILE A 72 17.68 4.53 -4.87
N SER A 73 18.49 3.50 -5.16
CA SER A 73 18.06 2.10 -5.12
C SER A 73 17.58 1.69 -3.72
N ALA A 74 18.30 2.09 -2.67
CA ALA A 74 17.89 1.82 -1.29
C ALA A 74 16.53 2.45 -0.94
N ILE A 75 16.26 3.67 -1.41
CA ILE A 75 14.96 4.34 -1.23
C ILE A 75 13.85 3.55 -1.93
N PHE A 76 14.07 3.08 -3.15
CA PHE A 76 13.09 2.27 -3.86
C PHE A 76 12.82 0.93 -3.17
N ILE A 77 13.84 0.27 -2.63
CA ILE A 77 13.69 -0.97 -1.85
C ILE A 77 12.85 -0.70 -0.59
N ALA A 78 13.17 0.36 0.16
CA ALA A 78 12.42 0.73 1.36
C ALA A 78 10.94 1.02 1.02
N THR A 79 10.71 1.70 -0.10
CA THR A 79 9.37 2.02 -0.59
C THR A 79 8.59 0.77 -1.00
N ALA A 80 9.24 -0.21 -1.65
CA ALA A 80 8.63 -1.48 -2.00
C ALA A 80 8.23 -2.30 -0.76
N ILE A 81 9.12 -2.40 0.23
CA ILE A 81 8.84 -3.07 1.51
C ILE A 81 7.66 -2.39 2.21
N PHE A 82 7.67 -1.05 2.27
CA PHE A 82 6.57 -0.27 2.83
C PHE A 82 5.24 -0.57 2.13
N GLY A 83 5.25 -0.61 0.79
CA GLY A 83 4.08 -0.94 -0.02
C GLY A 83 3.49 -2.31 0.31
N PHE A 84 4.33 -3.32 0.51
CA PHE A 84 3.87 -4.65 0.93
C PHE A 84 3.24 -4.63 2.33
N ILE A 85 3.88 -3.95 3.29
CA ILE A 85 3.33 -3.80 4.66
C ILE A 85 1.98 -3.10 4.61
N ALA A 86 1.88 -2.03 3.82
CA ALA A 86 0.65 -1.28 3.64
C ALA A 86 -0.47 -2.14 3.07
N ALA A 87 -0.19 -2.92 2.01
CA ALA A 87 -1.16 -3.82 1.39
C ALA A 87 -1.81 -4.74 2.44
N PHE A 88 -1.04 -5.40 3.29
CA PHE A 88 -1.60 -6.31 4.29
C PHE A 88 -2.34 -5.59 5.42
N LYS A 89 -1.87 -4.41 5.85
CA LYS A 89 -2.50 -3.67 6.95
C LYS A 89 -3.83 -3.00 6.58
N VAL A 90 -4.05 -2.69 5.29
CA VAL A 90 -5.30 -2.13 4.76
C VAL A 90 -6.53 -2.98 5.10
N LYS A 91 -6.36 -4.30 5.19
CA LYS A 91 -7.44 -5.22 5.56
C LYS A 91 -7.98 -4.96 6.96
N LYS A 92 -7.13 -4.51 7.89
CA LYS A 92 -7.46 -4.26 9.31
C LYS A 92 -7.81 -2.80 9.57
N ASP A 93 -7.00 -1.87 9.08
CA ASP A 93 -7.22 -0.41 9.23
C ASP A 93 -6.87 0.29 7.91
N SER A 94 -7.87 0.90 7.26
CA SER A 94 -7.69 1.54 5.95
C SER A 94 -7.53 3.04 6.01
N ARG A 95 -7.86 3.71 7.13
CA ARG A 95 -7.81 5.18 7.14
C ARG A 95 -6.36 5.66 7.25
N GLY A 96 -5.61 5.15 8.22
CA GLY A 96 -4.20 5.49 8.38
C GLY A 96 -3.35 5.01 7.19
N TRP A 97 -3.54 3.76 6.78
CA TRP A 97 -2.79 3.19 5.66
C TRP A 97 -3.20 3.75 4.32
N GLY A 98 -4.47 4.15 4.15
CA GLY A 98 -4.93 4.82 2.93
C GLY A 98 -4.26 6.18 2.73
N ILE A 99 -4.10 6.97 3.80
CA ILE A 99 -3.35 8.24 3.75
C ILE A 99 -1.89 7.98 3.39
N ALA A 100 -1.26 6.99 4.03
CA ALA A 100 0.15 6.70 3.78
C ALA A 100 0.40 6.25 2.33
N VAL A 101 -0.45 5.34 1.82
CA VAL A 101 -0.41 4.88 0.42
C VAL A 101 -0.69 6.03 -0.55
N PHE A 102 -1.62 6.93 -0.21
CA PHE A 102 -1.90 8.13 -1.00
C PHE A 102 -0.68 9.05 -1.12
N ILE A 103 -0.01 9.35 0.00
CA ILE A 103 1.20 10.20 0.02
C ILE A 103 2.32 9.53 -0.79
N CYS A 104 2.55 8.24 -0.61
CA CYS A 104 3.53 7.49 -1.41
C CYS A 104 3.20 7.52 -2.91
N GLY A 105 1.91 7.45 -3.26
CA GLY A 105 1.43 7.59 -4.63
C GLY A 105 1.73 8.95 -5.24
N ILE A 106 1.53 10.04 -4.50
CA ILE A 106 1.87 11.40 -4.93
C ILE A 106 3.38 11.54 -5.15
N LEU A 107 4.20 11.08 -4.19
CA LEU A 107 5.66 11.14 -4.29
C LEU A 107 6.20 10.34 -5.47
N SER A 108 5.48 9.29 -5.88
CA SER A 108 5.87 8.39 -6.97
C SER A 108 5.02 8.57 -8.23
N ILE A 109 4.35 9.71 -8.42
CA ILE A 109 3.32 9.86 -9.46
C ILE A 109 3.84 9.66 -10.89
N SER A 110 5.15 9.87 -11.10
CA SER A 110 5.82 9.65 -12.38
C SER A 110 5.96 8.16 -12.76
N THR A 111 5.62 7.23 -11.86
CA THR A 111 5.72 5.80 -12.11
C THR A 111 4.34 5.12 -12.11
N LEU A 112 4.24 4.02 -12.86
CA LEU A 112 3.00 3.24 -12.94
C LEU A 112 2.54 2.75 -11.56
N HIS A 113 3.48 2.30 -10.71
CA HIS A 113 3.15 1.85 -9.35
C HIS A 113 2.68 3.00 -8.46
N GLY A 114 3.19 4.22 -8.65
CA GLY A 114 2.73 5.40 -7.92
C GLY A 114 1.30 5.80 -8.28
N ILE A 115 0.93 5.73 -9.57
CA ILE A 115 -0.46 5.96 -10.00
C ILE A 115 -1.40 4.93 -9.37
N LEU A 116 -1.02 3.66 -9.36
CA LEU A 116 -1.81 2.59 -8.71
C LEU A 116 -2.01 2.86 -7.22
N TRP A 117 -0.95 3.28 -6.50
CA TRP A 117 -1.06 3.65 -5.09
C TRP A 117 -1.88 4.93 -4.88
N LEU A 118 -1.80 5.90 -5.77
CA LEU A 118 -2.64 7.09 -5.70
C LEU A 118 -4.12 6.71 -5.77
N ILE A 119 -4.50 5.89 -6.75
CA ILE A 119 -5.88 5.42 -6.92
C ILE A 119 -6.32 4.59 -5.71
N ALA A 120 -5.47 3.69 -5.23
CA ALA A 120 -5.76 2.88 -4.04
C ALA A 120 -5.98 3.75 -2.80
N GLY A 121 -5.12 4.75 -2.58
CA GLY A 121 -5.21 5.69 -1.48
C GLY A 121 -6.49 6.53 -1.54
N ILE A 122 -6.82 7.11 -2.71
CA ILE A 122 -8.07 7.85 -2.91
C ILE A 122 -9.27 6.94 -2.63
N MET A 123 -9.26 5.69 -3.13
CA MET A 123 -10.36 4.75 -2.93
C MET A 123 -10.55 4.40 -1.46
N MET A 124 -9.46 4.24 -0.70
CA MET A 124 -9.51 4.02 0.75
C MET A 124 -10.02 5.24 1.52
N LEU A 125 -9.66 6.45 1.09
CA LEU A 125 -10.05 7.73 1.72
C LEU A 125 -11.50 8.10 1.41
N ALA A 126 -11.95 7.89 0.17
CA ALA A 126 -13.29 8.20 -0.30
C ALA A 126 -14.33 7.20 0.20
N ARG A 127 -13.91 6.01 0.65
CA ARG A 127 -14.83 5.00 1.18
C ARG A 127 -15.43 5.50 2.49
N LYS A 128 -16.73 5.78 2.46
CA LYS A 128 -17.50 6.01 3.68
C LYS A 128 -17.38 4.76 4.56
N ALA A 129 -17.22 4.96 5.88
CA ALA A 129 -17.30 3.84 6.82
C ALA A 129 -18.56 3.05 6.50
N PRO A 130 -18.53 1.69 6.57
CA PRO A 130 -19.78 0.94 6.47
C PRO A 130 -20.74 1.61 7.44
N LYS A 131 -21.91 2.03 6.95
CA LYS A 131 -23.00 2.38 7.84
C LYS A 131 -23.07 1.19 8.79
N GLN A 132 -22.79 1.40 10.07
CA GLN A 132 -23.39 0.53 11.06
C GLN A 132 -24.86 0.61 10.69
N GLU A 133 -25.42 -0.48 10.18
CA GLU A 133 -26.86 -0.55 10.05
C GLU A 133 -27.38 -0.13 11.43
N PRO A 134 -28.17 0.96 11.53
CA PRO A 134 -28.96 1.08 12.74
C PRO A 134 -29.72 -0.24 12.86
N MET A 135 -29.90 -0.79 14.07
CA MET A 135 -30.69 -2.01 14.30
C MET A 135 -32.11 -1.81 13.75
N THR A 136 -32.32 -1.94 12.44
CA THR A 136 -33.50 -1.41 11.77
C THR A 136 -34.16 -2.49 10.93
N SER A 137 -35.31 -2.90 11.44
CA SER A 137 -36.41 -3.65 10.83
C SER A 137 -36.30 -5.18 10.72
N HIS A 138 -35.15 -5.78 10.42
CA HIS A 138 -35.08 -7.25 10.28
C HIS A 138 -35.05 -7.97 11.65
N THR A 139 -34.32 -7.43 12.62
CA THR A 139 -34.26 -7.98 13.99
C THR A 139 -35.54 -7.74 14.76
N LEU A 140 -36.16 -6.54 14.65
CA LEU A 140 -37.41 -6.24 15.36
C LEU A 140 -38.53 -7.23 15.01
N LYS A 141 -38.69 -7.62 13.74
CA LYS A 141 -39.70 -8.62 13.36
C LYS A 141 -39.41 -10.00 13.96
N GLU A 142 -38.17 -10.46 13.89
CA GLU A 142 -37.76 -11.76 14.46
C GLU A 142 -37.87 -11.76 15.99
N ASP A 143 -37.51 -10.65 16.63
CA ASP A 143 -37.59 -10.46 18.07
C ASP A 143 -39.07 -10.41 18.52
N MET A 144 -39.96 -9.75 17.77
CA MET A 144 -41.41 -9.75 18.03
C MET A 144 -42.04 -11.13 17.83
N GLU A 145 -41.61 -11.87 16.81
CA GLU A 145 -42.07 -13.24 16.54
C GLU A 145 -41.63 -14.19 17.66
N LYS A 146 -40.40 -14.03 18.15
CA LYS A 146 -39.88 -14.76 19.31
C LYS A 146 -40.64 -14.40 20.59
N LEU A 147 -40.91 -13.12 20.83
CA LEU A 147 -41.69 -12.64 21.98
C LEU A 147 -43.10 -13.24 21.98
N SER A 148 -43.76 -13.28 20.81
CA SER A 148 -45.08 -13.92 20.65
C SER A 148 -45.02 -15.41 20.96
N SER A 149 -43.99 -16.11 20.46
CA SER A 149 -43.86 -17.55 20.72
C SER A 149 -43.64 -17.89 22.19
N LEU A 150 -42.99 -17.00 22.95
CA LEU A 150 -42.76 -17.16 24.39
C LEU A 150 -44.02 -16.89 25.21
N HIS A 151 -44.88 -15.97 24.75
CA HIS A 151 -46.21 -15.76 25.30
C HIS A 151 -47.13 -16.96 25.03
N ASP A 152 -47.16 -17.46 23.79
CA ASP A 152 -47.94 -18.64 23.41
C ASP A 152 -47.52 -19.92 24.16
N GLN A 153 -46.23 -20.02 24.53
CA GLN A 153 -45.69 -21.11 25.34
C GLN A 153 -45.99 -20.96 26.85
N GLY A 154 -46.63 -19.86 27.28
CA GLY A 154 -46.93 -19.57 28.68
C GLY A 154 -45.69 -19.21 29.52
N VAL A 155 -44.58 -18.86 28.88
CA VAL A 155 -43.32 -18.48 29.55
C VAL A 155 -43.39 -17.01 30.03
N LEU A 156 -44.16 -16.18 29.34
CA LEU A 156 -44.41 -14.78 29.67
C LEU A 156 -45.88 -14.59 30.06
N SER A 157 -46.12 -13.77 31.08
CA SER A 157 -47.46 -13.28 31.40
C SER A 157 -47.94 -12.22 30.39
N ASP A 158 -49.25 -12.01 30.30
CA ASP A 158 -49.86 -10.99 29.42
C ASP A 158 -49.30 -9.58 29.68
N GLU A 159 -49.05 -9.27 30.96
CA GLU A 159 -48.51 -7.97 31.40
C GLU A 159 -47.05 -7.78 30.96
N GLU A 160 -46.22 -8.82 31.07
CA GLU A 160 -44.80 -8.77 30.67
C GLU A 160 -44.61 -8.74 29.15
N TYR A 161 -45.48 -9.41 28.41
CA TYR A 161 -45.48 -9.40 26.95
C TYR A 161 -45.78 -7.99 26.40
N GLU A 162 -46.85 -7.35 26.87
CA GLU A 162 -47.25 -6.02 26.41
C GLU A 162 -46.25 -4.93 26.85
N ALA A 163 -45.64 -5.05 28.03
CA ALA A 163 -44.59 -4.13 28.48
C ALA A 163 -43.36 -4.15 27.55
N LYS A 164 -42.86 -5.34 27.21
CA LYS A 164 -41.69 -5.52 26.32
C LYS A 164 -41.99 -5.12 24.87
N LYS A 165 -43.19 -5.42 24.39
CA LYS A 165 -43.65 -5.02 23.06
C LYS A 165 -43.71 -3.50 22.91
N ASN A 166 -44.22 -2.79 23.91
CA ASN A 166 -44.26 -1.33 23.90
C ASN A 166 -42.86 -0.69 24.00
N GLU A 167 -41.97 -1.25 24.83
CA GLU A 167 -40.56 -0.83 24.92
C GLU A 167 -39.84 -0.86 23.57
N TRP A 168 -40.15 -1.84 22.73
CA TRP A 168 -39.51 -2.02 21.42
C TRP A 168 -40.16 -1.23 20.29
N LEU A 169 -41.41 -0.80 20.46
CA LEU A 169 -42.14 0.04 19.49
C LEU A 169 -41.92 1.55 19.72
N ASP A 170 -41.40 1.95 20.87
CA ASP A 170 -41.10 3.35 21.24
C ASP A 170 -39.69 3.84 20.78
N PHE A 171 -38.93 2.99 20.07
CA PHE A 171 -37.61 3.29 19.50
C PHE A 171 -37.66 3.60 17.99
#